data_AF-A0AAV6DE94-F1
#
_entry.id   AF-A0AAV6DE94-F1
#
_cell.length_a   1.000
_cell.length_b   1.000
_cell.length_c   1.000
_cell.angle_alpha   90.00
_cell.angle_beta   90.00
_cell.angle_gamma   90.00
#
_symmetry.space_group_name_H-M   'P 1'
#
loop_
_entity.id
_entity.type
_entity.pdbx_description
1 polymer ?
#
loop_
_entity_poly.entity_id
_entity_poly.type
_entity_poly.pdbx_seq_one_letter_code
_entity_poly.pdbx_strand_id
1 'polypeptide(L)'
;MPIDQLGEGAKYYRHDPAEARRLLAAAGHPNGLPASVCFNSYGSTVLVDTMQLVLEQLKAVGIDARLDQKEYAAYQATCRLGKFDSTVFGPLTPFLDPDNFLFGQHYTGAPRNRSHVKDPALHDMLVRQRRTMDVEARRDIINDIQRHLARRP
;
A
#
# COMPACT_ATOMS: atom_id res chain seq x y z
N MET A 1 -3.91 1.92 -14.76
CA MET A 1 -4.50 0.78 -15.50
C MET A 1 -5.87 0.46 -14.89
N PRO A 2 -6.91 0.21 -15.69
CA PRO A 2 -8.22 -0.24 -15.20
C PRO A 2 -8.15 -1.52 -14.35
N ILE A 3 -9.07 -1.70 -13.40
CA ILE A 3 -9.05 -2.82 -12.44
C ILE A 3 -9.14 -4.17 -13.16
N ASP A 4 -9.96 -4.27 -14.19
CA ASP A 4 -10.14 -5.44 -15.05
C ASP A 4 -8.87 -5.85 -15.81
N GLN A 5 -7.88 -4.97 -15.92
CA GLN A 5 -6.59 -5.23 -16.58
C GLN A 5 -5.47 -5.63 -15.61
N LEU A 6 -5.74 -5.71 -14.30
CA LEU A 6 -4.79 -6.16 -13.28
C LEU A 6 -4.59 -7.69 -13.24
N GLY A 7 -5.34 -8.45 -14.05
CA GLY A 7 -5.33 -9.92 -14.02
C GLY A 7 -5.84 -10.44 -12.67
N GLU A 8 -5.18 -11.46 -12.10
CA GLU A 8 -5.58 -12.04 -10.81
C GLU A 8 -5.65 -11.02 -9.66
N GLY A 9 -4.85 -9.96 -9.70
CA GLY A 9 -4.83 -8.90 -8.69
C GLY A 9 -6.14 -8.11 -8.60
N ALA A 10 -6.97 -8.13 -9.65
CA ALA A 10 -8.27 -7.48 -9.66
C ALA A 10 -9.19 -7.99 -8.53
N LYS A 11 -8.99 -9.24 -8.06
CA LYS A 11 -9.78 -9.81 -6.97
C LYS A 11 -9.66 -9.01 -5.67
N TYR A 12 -8.51 -8.37 -5.43
CA TYR A 12 -8.26 -7.59 -4.21
C TYR A 12 -8.95 -6.23 -4.18
N TYR A 13 -9.60 -5.83 -5.29
CA TYR A 13 -10.42 -4.61 -5.35
C TYR A 13 -11.89 -4.88 -5.03
N ARG A 14 -12.30 -6.14 -4.84
CA ARG A 14 -13.66 -6.48 -4.42
C ARG A 14 -13.80 -6.41 -2.91
N HIS A 15 -14.92 -5.87 -2.45
CA HIS A 15 -15.27 -5.94 -1.04
C HIS A 15 -15.78 -7.36 -0.70
N ASP A 16 -14.93 -8.16 -0.06
CA ASP A 16 -15.25 -9.54 0.33
C ASP A 16 -14.84 -9.84 1.78
N PRO A 17 -15.69 -9.49 2.77
CA PRO A 17 -15.42 -9.77 4.17
C PRO A 17 -15.30 -11.26 4.51
N ALA A 18 -15.93 -12.14 3.71
CA ALA A 18 -15.85 -13.58 3.93
C ALA A 18 -14.45 -14.11 3.58
N GLU A 19 -13.91 -13.70 2.44
CA GLU A 19 -12.55 -14.04 2.04
C GLU A 19 -11.51 -13.44 3.00
N ALA A 20 -11.72 -12.19 3.46
CA ALA A 20 -10.84 -11.58 4.45
C ALA A 20 -10.75 -12.39 5.75
N ARG A 21 -11.89 -12.85 6.29
CA ARG A 21 -11.92 -13.75 7.47
C ARG A 21 -11.24 -15.09 7.20
N ARG A 22 -11.43 -15.66 6.00
CA ARG A 22 -10.76 -16.90 5.59
C ARG A 22 -9.24 -16.75 5.55
N LEU A 23 -8.74 -15.64 5.01
CA LEU A 23 -7.32 -15.33 4.96
C LEU A 23 -6.73 -15.10 6.35
N LEU A 24 -7.43 -14.39 7.24
CA LEU A 24 -7.02 -14.23 8.64
C LEU A 24 -6.91 -15.57 9.36
N ALA A 25 -7.91 -16.45 9.20
CA ALA A 25 -7.85 -17.80 9.76
C ALA A 25 -6.69 -18.63 9.21
N ALA A 26 -6.45 -18.58 7.90
CA ALA A 26 -5.32 -19.26 7.26
C ALA A 26 -3.96 -18.73 7.72
N ALA A 27 -3.89 -17.45 8.11
CA ALA A 27 -2.71 -16.83 8.70
C ALA A 27 -2.55 -17.11 10.22
N GLY A 28 -3.42 -17.92 10.83
CA GLY A 28 -3.35 -18.26 12.26
C GLY A 28 -4.13 -17.31 13.18
N HIS A 29 -4.96 -16.42 12.62
CA HIS A 29 -5.77 -15.44 13.35
C HIS A 29 -7.29 -15.68 13.16
N PRO A 30 -7.83 -16.87 13.46
CA PRO A 30 -9.26 -17.17 13.24
C PRO A 30 -10.21 -16.32 14.11
N ASN A 31 -9.71 -15.83 15.23
CA ASN A 31 -10.45 -14.95 16.15
C ASN A 31 -10.07 -13.47 15.96
N GLY A 32 -9.37 -13.15 14.87
CA GLY A 32 -8.89 -11.81 14.61
C GLY A 32 -7.55 -11.48 15.27
N LEU A 33 -7.19 -10.19 15.21
CA LEU A 33 -5.93 -9.66 15.75
C LEU A 33 -6.09 -8.18 16.15
N PRO A 34 -5.37 -7.73 17.19
CA PRO A 34 -5.26 -6.30 17.47
C PRO A 34 -4.38 -5.63 16.42
N ALA A 35 -4.73 -4.42 16.00
CA ALA A 35 -3.92 -3.63 15.09
C ALA A 35 -3.87 -2.17 15.55
N SER A 36 -2.95 -1.41 14.96
CA SER A 36 -2.99 0.04 15.01
C SER A 36 -2.85 0.62 13.61
N VAL A 37 -3.32 1.84 13.43
CA VAL A 37 -3.10 2.60 12.20
C VAL A 37 -2.58 3.95 12.59
N CYS A 38 -1.30 4.18 12.33
CA CYS A 38 -0.74 5.50 12.49
C CYS A 38 -1.14 6.38 11.33
N PHE A 39 -1.72 7.55 11.63
CA PHE A 39 -2.17 8.48 10.60
C PHE A 39 -1.99 9.93 11.01
N ASN A 40 -1.99 10.82 10.02
CA ASN A 40 -2.16 12.26 10.20
C ASN A 40 -3.28 12.72 9.25
N SER A 41 -4.16 13.58 9.73
CA SER A 41 -5.31 14.06 8.95
C SER A 41 -4.96 15.19 7.99
N TYR A 42 -3.78 15.81 8.11
CA TYR A 42 -3.41 17.01 7.36
C TYR A 42 -4.45 18.15 7.46
N GLY A 43 -5.21 18.18 8.57
CA GLY A 43 -6.32 19.11 8.74
C GLY A 43 -7.58 18.78 7.92
N SER A 44 -7.64 17.63 7.26
CA SER A 44 -8.78 17.20 6.44
C SER A 44 -9.75 16.34 7.24
N THR A 45 -11.01 16.79 7.33
CA THR A 45 -12.12 16.03 7.92
C THR A 45 -12.44 14.78 7.10
N VAL A 46 -12.32 14.85 5.78
CA VAL A 46 -12.53 13.69 4.87
C VAL A 46 -11.57 12.55 5.20
N LEU A 47 -10.32 12.85 5.55
CA LEU A 47 -9.36 11.82 5.95
C LEU A 47 -9.72 11.20 7.31
N VAL A 48 -10.27 11.99 8.24
CA VAL A 48 -10.76 11.46 9.53
C VAL A 48 -11.93 10.50 9.30
N ASP A 49 -12.93 10.90 8.50
CA ASP A 49 -14.10 10.07 8.21
C ASP A 49 -13.71 8.78 7.47
N THR A 50 -12.78 8.89 6.52
CA THR A 50 -12.22 7.72 5.81
C THR A 50 -11.59 6.74 6.80
N MET A 51 -10.85 7.23 7.79
CA MET A 51 -10.24 6.36 8.80
C MET A 51 -11.28 5.69 9.70
N GLN A 52 -12.37 6.36 10.05
CA GLN A 52 -13.46 5.74 10.82
C GLN A 52 -14.13 4.61 10.03
N LEU A 53 -14.38 4.82 8.73
CA LEU A 53 -14.90 3.77 7.85
C LEU A 53 -13.94 2.56 7.76
N VAL A 54 -12.63 2.82 7.66
CA VAL A 54 -11.61 1.77 7.66
C VAL A 54 -11.64 0.98 8.97
N LEU A 55 -11.77 1.63 10.14
CA LEU A 55 -11.90 0.93 11.42
C LEU A 55 -13.12 0.02 11.46
N GLU A 56 -14.27 0.50 10.99
CA GLU A 56 -15.51 -0.28 10.95
C GLU A 56 -15.35 -1.53 10.06
N GLN A 57 -14.77 -1.37 8.88
CA GLN A 57 -14.52 -2.47 7.95
C GLN A 57 -13.53 -3.51 8.49
N LEU A 58 -12.45 -3.05 9.14
CA LEU A 58 -11.48 -3.93 9.81
C LEU A 58 -12.14 -4.70 10.96
N LYS A 59 -12.97 -4.02 11.76
CA LYS A 59 -13.69 -4.65 12.87
C LYS A 59 -14.67 -5.73 12.39
N ALA A 60 -15.35 -5.51 11.26
CA ALA A 60 -16.27 -6.49 10.66
C ALA A 60 -15.62 -7.82 10.25
N VAL A 61 -14.28 -7.85 10.15
CA VAL A 61 -13.51 -9.06 9.85
C VAL A 61 -12.66 -9.54 11.04
N GLY A 62 -12.82 -8.94 12.22
CA GLY A 62 -12.14 -9.34 13.45
C GLY A 62 -10.83 -8.60 13.73
N ILE A 63 -10.50 -7.56 12.97
CA ILE A 63 -9.31 -6.74 13.24
C ILE A 63 -9.70 -5.58 14.17
N ASP A 64 -9.30 -5.65 15.44
CA ASP A 64 -9.51 -4.56 16.41
C ASP A 64 -8.41 -3.50 16.25
N ALA A 65 -8.58 -2.65 15.24
CA ALA A 65 -7.65 -1.59 14.93
C ALA A 65 -7.88 -0.32 15.78
N ARG A 66 -6.80 0.30 16.26
CA ARG A 66 -6.84 1.61 16.93
C ARG A 66 -6.10 2.66 16.13
N LEU A 67 -6.67 3.86 16.04
CA LEU A 67 -6.01 4.98 15.40
C LEU A 67 -4.97 5.61 16.33
N ASP A 68 -3.77 5.78 15.81
CA ASP A 68 -2.70 6.57 16.43
C ASP A 68 -2.53 7.84 15.59
N GLN A 69 -3.36 8.84 15.88
CA GLN A 69 -3.28 10.14 15.21
C GLN A 69 -2.08 10.92 15.75
N LYS A 70 -1.16 11.30 14.87
CA LYS A 70 0.02 12.08 15.23
C LYS A 70 0.01 13.44 14.54
N GLU A 71 0.57 14.44 15.22
CA GLU A 71 0.93 15.71 14.58
C GLU A 71 1.99 15.51 13.48
N TYR A 72 2.00 16.39 12.48
CA TYR A 72 2.73 16.18 11.22
C TYR A 72 4.22 15.84 11.42
N ALA A 73 4.92 16.59 12.28
CA ALA A 73 6.34 16.35 12.56
C ALA A 73 6.58 14.95 13.19
N ALA A 74 5.73 14.55 14.15
CA ALA A 74 5.81 13.25 14.79
C ALA A 74 5.47 12.11 13.81
N TYR A 75 4.43 12.29 12.99
CA TYR A 75 4.06 11.36 11.92
C TYR A 75 5.22 11.14 10.93
N GLN A 76 5.89 12.23 10.52
CA GLN A 76 7.03 12.16 9.62
C GLN A 76 8.24 11.45 10.25
N ALA A 77 8.53 11.71 11.53
CA ALA A 77 9.67 11.11 12.22
C ALA A 77 9.49 9.62 12.58
N THR A 78 8.25 9.14 12.65
CA THR A 78 7.91 7.77 13.07
C THR A 78 7.34 6.97 11.90
N CYS A 79 6.04 7.12 11.66
CA CYS A 79 5.24 6.31 10.77
C CYS A 79 5.67 6.45 9.31
N ARG A 80 5.92 7.67 8.85
CA ARG A 80 6.37 7.92 7.47
C ARG A 80 7.76 7.33 7.18
N LEU A 81 8.61 7.13 8.19
CA LEU A 81 9.95 6.55 8.02
C LEU A 81 9.99 5.04 8.23
N GLY A 82 8.85 4.37 8.31
CA GLY A 82 8.81 2.92 8.48
C GLY A 82 8.96 2.46 9.93
N LYS A 83 8.94 3.38 10.91
CA LYS A 83 8.97 3.03 12.34
C LYS A 83 7.53 2.94 12.87
N PHE A 84 6.81 1.91 12.43
CA PHE A 84 5.44 1.64 12.86
C PHE A 84 5.27 0.15 13.16
N ASP A 85 4.48 -0.16 14.19
CA ASP A 85 4.30 -1.55 14.64
C ASP A 85 3.30 -2.34 13.79
N SER A 86 2.52 -1.65 12.94
CA SER A 86 1.33 -2.23 12.29
C SER A 86 1.06 -1.67 10.89
N THR A 87 0.46 -0.49 10.76
CA THR A 87 0.08 0.10 9.46
C THR A 87 0.13 1.62 9.50
N VAL A 88 0.40 2.22 8.34
CA VAL A 88 0.43 3.67 8.16
C VAL A 88 -0.56 4.07 7.09
N PHE A 89 -1.36 5.09 7.40
CA PHE A 89 -2.21 5.74 6.42
C PHE A 89 -1.88 7.22 6.32
N GLY A 90 -1.82 7.73 5.10
CA GLY A 90 -1.74 9.15 4.86
C GLY A 90 -1.63 9.48 3.38
N PRO A 91 -1.87 10.75 3.03
CA PRO A 91 -1.79 11.21 1.66
C PRO A 91 -0.41 10.97 1.04
N LEU A 92 -0.45 10.72 -0.26
CA LEU A 92 0.71 10.63 -1.13
C LEU A 92 0.71 11.84 -2.05
N THR A 93 1.89 12.40 -2.26
CA THR A 93 2.09 13.52 -3.19
C THR A 93 1.76 13.04 -4.61
N PRO A 94 1.02 13.81 -5.42
CA PRO A 94 0.87 13.50 -6.84
C PRO A 94 2.23 13.65 -7.54
N PHE A 95 2.56 12.72 -8.43
CA PHE A 95 3.80 12.74 -9.20
C PHE A 95 3.49 12.93 -10.69
N LEU A 96 4.33 13.71 -11.38
CA LEU A 96 4.20 13.99 -12.81
C LEU A 96 4.69 12.82 -13.69
N ASP A 97 5.51 11.93 -13.13
CA ASP A 97 5.98 10.73 -13.81
C ASP A 97 5.80 9.50 -12.89
N PRO A 98 5.26 8.38 -13.40
CA PRO A 98 5.05 7.15 -12.63
C PRO A 98 6.34 6.58 -12.01
N ASP A 99 7.50 6.80 -12.61
CA ASP A 99 8.81 6.40 -12.09
C ASP A 99 9.07 6.94 -10.67
N ASN A 100 8.75 8.21 -10.44
CA ASN A 100 9.04 8.88 -9.18
C ASN A 100 8.32 8.17 -8.01
N PHE A 101 7.09 7.73 -8.26
CA PHE A 101 6.33 6.91 -7.34
C PHE A 101 6.90 5.49 -7.25
N LEU A 102 6.94 4.76 -8.37
CA LEU A 102 7.25 3.33 -8.40
C LEU A 102 8.66 3.05 -7.88
N PHE A 103 9.66 3.78 -8.37
CA PHE A 103 11.04 3.62 -7.94
C PHE A 103 11.22 4.09 -6.50
N GLY A 104 10.67 5.25 -6.14
CA GLY A 104 10.81 5.80 -4.80
C GLY A 104 10.24 4.87 -3.71
N GLN A 105 9.08 4.27 -3.97
CA GLN A 105 8.33 3.50 -2.97
C GLN A 105 8.71 2.01 -2.94
N HIS A 106 9.26 1.46 -4.04
CA HIS A 106 9.44 0.01 -4.17
C HIS A 106 10.86 -0.44 -4.53
N TYR A 107 11.75 0.47 -4.95
CA TYR A 107 13.13 0.09 -5.23
C TYR A 107 13.87 -0.28 -3.94
N THR A 108 14.57 -1.41 -3.97
CA THR A 108 15.36 -1.88 -2.82
C THR A 108 16.49 -0.89 -2.51
N GLY A 109 16.49 -0.37 -1.28
CA GLY A 109 17.45 0.65 -0.83
C GLY A 109 17.02 2.11 -1.07
N ALA A 110 15.87 2.35 -1.73
CA ALA A 110 15.35 3.71 -1.83
C ALA A 110 14.90 4.23 -0.45
N PRO A 111 15.22 5.48 -0.07
CA PRO A 111 14.83 6.03 1.24
C PRO A 111 13.32 6.08 1.48
N ARG A 112 12.50 6.09 0.42
CA ARG A 112 11.03 6.09 0.52
C ARG A 112 10.42 4.68 0.42
N ASN A 113 11.23 3.62 0.34
CA ASN A 113 10.76 2.24 0.41
C ASN A 113 10.44 1.84 1.86
N ARG A 114 9.32 2.37 2.35
CA ARG A 114 8.86 2.25 3.75
C ARG A 114 8.28 0.87 4.06
N SER A 115 7.84 0.15 3.04
CA SER A 115 7.39 -1.25 3.16
C SER A 115 8.55 -2.24 3.09
N HIS A 116 9.80 -1.74 3.06
CA HIS A 116 11.02 -2.55 3.04
C HIS A 116 11.05 -3.61 1.94
N VAL A 117 10.50 -3.27 0.77
CA VAL A 117 10.40 -4.17 -0.38
C VAL A 117 11.79 -4.63 -0.83
N LYS A 118 12.01 -5.95 -0.82
CA LYS A 118 13.21 -6.62 -1.32
C LYS A 118 12.77 -7.70 -2.32
N ASP A 119 12.62 -7.30 -3.58
CA ASP A 119 12.11 -8.13 -4.65
C ASP A 119 13.01 -7.95 -5.88
N PRO A 120 13.87 -8.93 -6.20
CA PRO A 120 14.80 -8.83 -7.33
C PRO A 120 14.11 -8.67 -8.68
N ALA A 121 12.94 -9.29 -8.88
CA ALA A 121 12.20 -9.18 -10.14
C ALA A 121 11.66 -7.75 -10.30
N LEU A 122 11.03 -7.22 -9.24
CA LEU A 122 10.56 -5.84 -9.24
C LEU A 122 11.70 -4.83 -9.40
N HIS A 123 12.85 -5.08 -8.75
CA HIS A 123 14.04 -4.26 -8.90
C HIS A 123 14.48 -4.15 -10.37
N ASP A 124 14.58 -5.28 -11.07
CA ASP A 124 14.95 -5.30 -12.49
C ASP A 124 13.94 -4.52 -13.34
N MET A 125 12.63 -4.76 -13.14
CA MET A 125 11.57 -4.06 -13.88
C MET A 125 11.65 -2.53 -13.68
N LEU A 126 11.88 -2.07 -12.45
CA LEU A 126 12.04 -0.65 -12.11
C LEU A 126 13.25 -0.02 -12.79
N VAL A 127 14.38 -0.74 -12.88
CA VAL A 127 15.57 -0.28 -13.61
C VAL A 127 15.32 -0.29 -15.12
N ARG A 128 14.65 -1.32 -15.64
CA ARG A 128 14.37 -1.48 -17.07
C ARG A 128 13.48 -0.36 -17.61
N GLN A 129 12.40 0.01 -16.92
CA GLN A 129 11.54 1.10 -17.40
C GLN A 129 12.28 2.46 -17.46
N ARG A 130 13.26 2.71 -16.57
CA ARG A 130 14.10 3.92 -16.63
C ARG A 130 15.06 3.95 -17.82
N ARG A 131 15.45 2.77 -18.32
CA ARG A 131 16.36 2.62 -19.47
C ARG A 131 15.63 2.55 -20.81
N THR A 132 14.29 2.52 -20.79
CA THR A 132 13.46 2.36 -22.00
C THR A 132 12.96 3.73 -22.46
N MET A 133 13.45 4.18 -23.63
CA MET A 133 13.10 5.50 -24.20
C MET A 133 11.79 5.47 -25.00
N ASP A 134 11.46 4.32 -25.59
CA ASP A 134 10.19 4.16 -26.30
C ASP A 134 9.02 4.23 -25.32
N VAL A 135 8.06 5.11 -25.60
CA VAL A 135 6.99 5.45 -24.66
C VAL A 135 6.02 4.29 -24.46
N GLU A 136 5.69 3.57 -25.53
CA GLU A 136 4.75 2.44 -25.48
C GLU A 136 5.40 1.24 -24.78
N ALA A 137 6.64 0.89 -25.14
CA ALA A 137 7.39 -0.16 -24.47
C ALA A 137 7.61 0.15 -22.98
N ARG A 138 7.87 1.42 -22.63
CA ARG A 138 7.99 1.85 -21.23
C ARG A 138 6.65 1.69 -20.49
N ARG A 139 5.54 2.04 -21.15
CA ARG A 139 4.19 1.90 -20.58
C ARG A 139 3.86 0.43 -20.29
N ASP A 140 4.24 -0.49 -21.17
CA ASP A 140 4.03 -1.92 -20.96
C ASP A 140 4.81 -2.43 -19.74
N ILE A 141 6.08 -2.04 -19.59
CA ILE A 141 6.86 -2.40 -18.39
C ILE A 141 6.21 -1.83 -17.11
N ILE A 142 5.70 -0.60 -17.16
CA ILE A 142 4.98 0.02 -16.03
C ILE A 142 3.68 -0.73 -15.69
N ASN A 143 2.96 -1.23 -16.70
CA ASN A 143 1.77 -2.05 -16.48
C ASN A 143 2.14 -3.41 -15.87
N ASP A 144 3.23 -4.03 -16.32
CA ASP A 144 3.73 -5.26 -15.73
C ASP A 144 4.16 -5.07 -14.27
N ILE A 145 4.79 -3.93 -13.94
CA ILE A 145 5.09 -3.58 -12.55
C ILE A 145 3.81 -3.54 -11.70
N GLN A 146 2.74 -2.91 -12.21
CA GLN A 146 1.46 -2.85 -11.49
C GLN A 146 0.84 -4.25 -11.29
N ARG A 147 0.87 -5.10 -12.31
CA ARG A 147 0.37 -6.49 -12.20
C ARG A 147 1.19 -7.31 -11.21
N HIS A 148 2.51 -7.17 -11.24
CA HIS A 148 3.42 -7.86 -10.32
C HIS A 148 3.17 -7.45 -8.87
N LEU A 149 3.06 -6.15 -8.61
CA LEU A 149 2.72 -5.62 -7.30
C LEU A 149 1.35 -6.10 -6.80
N ALA A 150 0.36 -6.19 -7.69
CA ALA A 150 -0.99 -6.62 -7.33
C ALA A 150 -1.11 -8.12 -7.00
N ARG A 151 -0.13 -8.95 -7.41
CA ARG A 151 -0.14 -10.40 -7.12
C ARG A 151 0.59 -10.77 -5.84
N ARG A 152 1.44 -9.89 -5.32
CA ARG A 152 2.25 -10.20 -4.14
C ARG A 152 1.35 -10.41 -2.90
N PRO A 153 1.50 -11.54 -2.19
CA PRO A 153 0.90 -11.73 -0.88
C PRO A 153 1.58 -10.86 0.18
#